data_AF-A0A7S3RDV4-F1
#
_entry.id   AF-A0A7S3RDV4-F1
#
_cell.length_a   1.000
_cell.length_b   1.000
_cell.length_c   1.000
_cell.angle_alpha   90.00
_cell.angle_beta   90.00
_cell.angle_gamma   90.00
#
_symmetry.space_group_name_H-M   'P 1'
#
loop_
_entity.id
_entity.type
_entity.pdbx_description
1 polymer ?
#
loop_
_entity_poly.entity_id
_entity_poly.type
_entity_poly.pdbx_seq_one_letter_code
_entity_poly.pdbx_strand_id
1 'polypeptide(L)'
;RHGWAGGADAPAAARRLFFCTPQTFENDLRLGVADGRRVVCVVMDEAHHAASAGYAYAKVAELLRCAGASCRIFALSATAGADLGAVQRVVRTLRICSLEARAEGDADLLAHTHCRAVRVVRVAATRSSAAA
;
A
#
# COMPACT_ATOMS: atom_id res chain seq x y z
N ARG A 1 4.75 -22.02 2.09
CA ARG A 1 3.41 -22.06 1.45
C ARG A 1 2.41 -21.50 2.46
N HIS A 2 1.80 -20.35 2.19
CA HIS A 2 1.12 -19.49 3.19
C HIS A 2 -0.24 -19.99 3.71
N GLY A 3 -0.63 -21.24 3.43
CA GLY A 3 -1.84 -21.82 4.04
C GLY A 3 -3.17 -21.29 3.48
N TRP A 4 -3.18 -20.79 2.24
CA TRP A 4 -4.38 -20.35 1.51
C TRP A 4 -5.43 -21.46 1.32
N ALA A 5 -4.98 -22.72 1.29
CA ALA A 5 -5.83 -23.88 1.08
C ALA A 5 -6.58 -24.26 2.37
N GLY A 6 -7.71 -23.58 2.61
CA GLY A 6 -8.85 -24.22 3.24
C GLY A 6 -9.91 -24.47 2.18
N GLY A 7 -10.09 -25.69 1.69
CA GLY A 7 -11.19 -26.03 0.78
C GLY A 7 -12.58 -25.72 1.38
N ALA A 8 -13.65 -25.93 0.62
CA ALA A 8 -15.02 -25.76 1.10
C ALA A 8 -15.32 -26.55 2.39
N ASP A 9 -14.56 -27.63 2.64
CA ASP A 9 -14.65 -28.51 3.82
C ASP A 9 -13.51 -28.33 4.84
N ALA A 10 -12.72 -27.25 4.75
CA ALA A 10 -11.65 -27.03 5.72
C ALA A 10 -12.22 -26.62 7.09
N PRO A 11 -11.72 -27.19 8.21
CA PRO A 11 -12.25 -26.90 9.54
C PRO A 11 -12.18 -25.40 9.84
N ALA A 12 -13.06 -24.92 10.73
CA ALA A 12 -13.21 -23.53 11.16
C ALA A 12 -11.91 -22.82 11.65
N ALA A 13 -10.79 -23.54 11.69
CA ALA A 13 -9.43 -23.09 11.96
C ALA A 13 -8.62 -22.64 10.72
N ALA A 14 -9.25 -22.41 9.56
CA ALA A 14 -8.57 -21.83 8.40
C ALA A 14 -8.12 -20.38 8.70
N ARG A 15 -6.86 -20.04 8.36
CA ARG A 15 -6.34 -18.67 8.53
C ARG A 15 -7.10 -17.72 7.60
N ARG A 16 -7.58 -16.59 8.15
CA ARG A 16 -8.41 -15.61 7.43
C ARG A 16 -7.70 -14.29 7.15
N LEU A 17 -6.51 -14.09 7.71
CA LEU A 17 -5.69 -12.89 7.59
C LEU A 17 -4.27 -13.32 7.23
N PHE A 18 -3.70 -12.68 6.21
CA PHE A 18 -2.38 -12.98 5.69
C PHE A 18 -1.59 -11.68 5.54
N PHE A 19 -0.36 -11.68 6.05
CA PHE A 19 0.64 -10.64 5.79
C PHE A 19 1.69 -11.24 4.87
N CYS A 20 1.92 -10.61 3.73
CA CYS A 20 2.89 -11.07 2.76
C CYS A 20 3.41 -9.89 1.93
N THR A 21 4.58 -10.07 1.33
CA THR A 21 5.08 -9.12 0.34
C THR A 21 4.24 -9.23 -0.94
N PRO A 22 4.13 -8.14 -1.72
CA PRO A 22 3.29 -8.15 -2.92
C PRO A 22 3.76 -9.18 -3.96
N GLN A 23 5.07 -9.45 -4.05
CA GLN A 23 5.64 -10.42 -4.99
C GLN A 23 5.21 -11.85 -4.64
N THR A 24 5.16 -12.16 -3.34
CA THR A 24 4.68 -13.46 -2.86
C THR A 24 3.20 -13.63 -3.19
N PHE A 25 2.39 -12.61 -2.93
CA PHE A 25 0.96 -12.68 -3.22
C PHE A 25 0.67 -12.77 -4.73
N GLU A 26 1.38 -11.99 -5.54
CA GLU A 26 1.33 -12.04 -7.00
C GLU A 26 1.63 -13.46 -7.52
N ASN A 27 2.68 -14.09 -6.99
CA ASN A 27 3.04 -15.46 -7.35
C ASN A 27 2.00 -16.49 -6.88
N ASP A 28 1.48 -16.36 -5.66
CA ASP A 28 0.44 -17.26 -5.15
C ASP A 28 -0.85 -17.19 -5.99
N LEU A 29 -1.23 -15.99 -6.45
CA LEU A 29 -2.37 -15.79 -7.36
C LEU A 29 -2.10 -16.42 -8.74
N ARG A 30 -0.89 -16.22 -9.30
CA ARG A 30 -0.52 -16.79 -10.61
C ARG A 30 -0.48 -18.32 -10.61
N LEU A 31 0.02 -18.91 -9.53
CA LEU A 31 0.16 -20.36 -9.37
C LEU A 31 -1.15 -21.02 -8.91
N GLY A 32 -2.21 -20.25 -8.67
CA GLY A 32 -3.50 -20.74 -8.17
C GLY A 32 -3.43 -21.28 -6.73
N VAL A 33 -2.35 -20.98 -5.99
CA VAL A 33 -2.23 -21.31 -4.57
C VAL A 33 -3.19 -20.44 -3.76
N ALA A 34 -3.32 -19.17 -4.15
CA ALA A 34 -4.34 -18.26 -3.67
C ALA A 34 -5.50 -18.22 -4.66
N ASP A 35 -6.69 -18.65 -4.25
CA ASP A 35 -7.91 -18.43 -5.03
C ASP A 35 -8.34 -16.96 -4.91
N GLY A 36 -8.06 -16.18 -5.96
CA GLY A 36 -8.41 -14.76 -6.02
C GLY A 36 -9.89 -14.49 -5.77
N ARG A 37 -10.81 -15.41 -6.13
CA ARG A 37 -12.26 -15.24 -5.92
C ARG A 37 -12.66 -15.23 -4.45
N ARG A 38 -11.83 -15.80 -3.58
CA ARG A 38 -12.06 -15.87 -2.13
C ARG A 38 -11.45 -14.69 -1.37
N VAL A 39 -10.68 -13.84 -2.06
CA VAL A 39 -10.13 -12.62 -1.48
C VAL A 39 -11.24 -11.58 -1.38
N VAL A 40 -11.53 -11.14 -0.15
CA VAL A 40 -12.58 -10.15 0.13
C VAL A 40 -12.03 -8.73 0.33
N CYS A 41 -10.80 -8.61 0.83
CA CYS A 41 -10.16 -7.33 1.13
C CYS A 41 -8.65 -7.45 0.93
N VAL A 42 -8.05 -6.42 0.34
CA VAL A 42 -6.61 -6.26 0.22
C VAL A 42 -6.22 -4.89 0.74
N VAL A 43 -5.31 -4.87 1.72
CA VAL A 43 -4.69 -3.65 2.22
C VAL A 43 -3.29 -3.56 1.64
N MET A 44 -3.05 -2.50 0.88
CA MET A 44 -1.78 -2.19 0.25
C MET A 44 -1.14 -1.05 1.03
N ASP A 45 -0.16 -1.39 1.86
CA ASP A 45 0.65 -0.41 2.58
C ASP A 45 1.70 0.23 1.65
N GLU A 46 2.06 1.47 1.89
CA GLU A 46 2.89 2.29 1.00
C GLU A 46 2.44 2.28 -0.47
N ALA A 47 1.14 2.52 -0.67
CA ALA A 47 0.49 2.45 -1.97
C ALA A 47 1.07 3.41 -3.03
N HIS A 48 1.87 4.42 -2.65
CA HIS A 48 2.58 5.27 -3.60
C HIS A 48 3.52 4.48 -4.53
N HIS A 49 3.98 3.29 -4.13
CA HIS A 49 4.76 2.42 -5.01
C HIS A 49 3.98 1.94 -6.24
N ALA A 50 2.64 1.98 -6.21
CA ALA A 50 1.81 1.67 -7.37
C ALA A 50 1.86 2.74 -8.48
N ALA A 51 2.50 3.89 -8.23
CA ALA A 51 2.75 4.92 -9.24
C ALA A 51 3.76 4.46 -10.32
N SER A 52 4.62 3.51 -9.97
CA SER A 52 5.67 2.98 -10.84
C SER A 52 5.17 1.81 -11.68
N ALA A 53 5.40 1.88 -12.98
CA ALA A 53 5.04 0.80 -13.89
C ALA A 53 5.80 -0.48 -13.53
N GLY A 54 5.10 -1.61 -13.47
CA GLY A 54 5.71 -2.93 -13.23
C GLY A 54 5.83 -3.34 -11.77
N TYR A 55 5.37 -2.52 -10.81
CA TYR A 55 5.36 -2.94 -9.41
C TYR A 55 4.30 -4.02 -9.14
N ALA A 56 4.62 -4.95 -8.25
CA ALA A 56 3.79 -6.13 -7.95
C ALA A 56 2.35 -5.77 -7.52
N TYR A 57 2.14 -4.58 -6.93
CA TYR A 57 0.82 -4.08 -6.53
C TYR A 57 -0.13 -3.94 -7.73
N ALA A 58 0.37 -3.39 -8.84
CA ALA A 58 -0.40 -3.26 -10.08
C ALA A 58 -0.81 -4.63 -10.63
N LYS A 59 0.09 -5.61 -10.54
CA LYS A 59 -0.15 -6.98 -11.01
C LYS A 59 -1.15 -7.71 -10.11
N VAL A 60 -1.06 -7.55 -8.80
CA VAL A 60 -2.04 -8.10 -7.85
C VAL A 60 -3.44 -7.56 -8.13
N ALA A 61 -3.60 -6.24 -8.26
CA ALA A 61 -4.91 -5.62 -8.54
C ALA A 61 -5.52 -6.14 -9.84
N GLU A 62 -4.70 -6.29 -10.89
CA GLU A 62 -5.15 -6.82 -12.17
C GLU A 62 -5.47 -8.31 -12.11
N LEU A 63 -4.67 -9.13 -11.43
CA LEU A 63 -4.92 -10.56 -11.24
C LEU A 63 -6.22 -10.82 -10.49
N LEU A 64 -6.50 -10.06 -9.42
CA LEU A 64 -7.75 -10.17 -8.66
C LEU A 64 -8.96 -9.85 -9.53
N ARG A 65 -8.87 -8.79 -10.34
CA ARG A 65 -9.92 -8.46 -11.29
C ARG A 65 -10.13 -9.56 -12.33
N CYS A 66 -9.06 -10.04 -12.94
CA CYS A 66 -9.13 -11.11 -13.95
C CYS A 66 -9.70 -12.41 -13.37
N ALA A 67 -9.46 -12.69 -12.09
CA ALA A 67 -10.08 -13.80 -11.37
C ALA A 67 -11.59 -13.62 -11.12
N GLY A 68 -12.12 -12.40 -11.28
CA GLY A 68 -13.50 -12.04 -10.96
C GLY A 68 -13.72 -11.82 -9.47
N ALA A 69 -12.69 -11.42 -8.72
CA ALA A 69 -12.79 -11.17 -7.30
C ALA A 69 -13.68 -9.95 -7.00
N SER A 70 -14.67 -10.12 -6.12
CA SER A 70 -15.42 -9.01 -5.55
C SER A 70 -14.71 -8.53 -4.27
N CYS A 71 -13.51 -7.99 -4.43
CA CYS A 71 -12.66 -7.56 -3.32
C CYS A 71 -12.61 -6.04 -3.17
N ARG A 72 -12.53 -5.57 -1.92
CA ARG A 72 -12.22 -4.17 -1.61
C ARG A 72 -10.70 -3.97 -1.54
N ILE A 73 -10.20 -2.91 -2.19
CA ILE A 73 -8.80 -2.51 -2.10
C ILE A 73 -8.71 -1.25 -1.24
N PHE A 74 -7.90 -1.31 -0.18
CA PHE A 74 -7.47 -0.16 0.60
C PHE A 74 -6.01 0.15 0.29
N ALA A 75 -5.75 1.39 -0.12
CA ALA A 75 -4.42 1.89 -0.41
C ALA A 75 -4.03 2.86 0.72
N LEU A 76 -3.09 2.45 1.57
CA LEU A 76 -2.58 3.27 2.67
C LEU A 76 -1.25 3.87 2.26
N SER A 77 -1.07 5.18 2.45
CA SER A 77 0.25 5.79 2.36
C SER A 77 0.27 7.17 3.01
N ALA A 78 1.42 7.53 3.57
CA ALA A 78 1.69 8.89 4.06
C ALA A 78 1.82 9.91 2.91
N THR A 79 2.14 9.46 1.69
CA THR A 79 2.21 10.30 0.51
C THR A 79 1.54 9.59 -0.65
N ALA A 80 0.75 10.27 -1.47
CA ALA A 80 0.10 9.62 -2.62
C ALA A 80 0.99 9.61 -3.88
N GLY A 81 2.09 10.38 -3.88
CA GLY A 81 3.02 10.56 -4.99
C GLY A 81 3.70 11.93 -4.92
N ALA A 82 4.80 12.11 -5.66
CA ALA A 82 5.56 13.36 -5.68
C ALA A 82 4.88 14.48 -6.50
N ASP A 83 3.98 14.11 -7.42
CA ASP A 83 3.25 15.03 -8.28
C ASP A 83 1.84 14.50 -8.57
N LEU A 84 0.96 15.37 -9.11
CA LEU A 84 -0.42 15.01 -9.44
C LEU A 84 -0.52 13.84 -10.43
N GLY A 85 0.44 13.72 -11.36
CA GLY A 85 0.51 12.63 -12.31
C GLY A 85 0.78 11.28 -11.63
N ALA A 86 1.67 11.27 -10.63
CA ALA A 86 1.98 10.09 -9.82
C ALA A 86 0.76 9.65 -9.01
N VAL A 87 0.07 10.59 -8.34
CA VAL A 87 -1.18 10.32 -7.63
C VAL A 87 -2.22 9.71 -8.57
N GLN A 88 -2.41 10.33 -9.74
CA GLN A 88 -3.38 9.86 -10.71
C GLN A 88 -3.04 8.46 -11.25
N ARG A 89 -1.75 8.12 -11.39
CA ARG A 89 -1.30 6.77 -11.72
C ARG A 89 -1.69 5.77 -10.63
N VAL A 90 -1.44 6.07 -9.35
CA VAL A 90 -1.85 5.20 -8.23
C VAL A 90 -3.35 4.95 -8.27
N VAL A 91 -4.15 6.01 -8.37
CA VAL A 91 -5.62 5.93 -8.41
C VAL A 91 -6.11 5.01 -9.53
N ARG A 92 -5.55 5.17 -10.75
CA ARG A 92 -5.93 4.35 -11.91
C ARG A 92 -5.45 2.91 -11.78
N THR A 93 -4.21 2.70 -11.36
CA THR A 93 -3.58 1.38 -11.21
C THR A 93 -4.32 0.53 -10.17
N LEU A 94 -4.62 1.11 -9.01
CA LEU A 94 -5.30 0.40 -7.91
C LEU A 94 -6.83 0.49 -7.98
N ARG A 95 -7.36 1.21 -8.98
CA ARG A 95 -8.81 1.40 -9.22
C ARG A 95 -9.52 2.00 -8.00
N ILE A 96 -8.91 3.03 -7.43
CA ILE A 96 -9.43 3.72 -6.25
C ILE A 96 -10.63 4.58 -6.64
N CYS A 97 -11.76 4.35 -5.97
CA CYS A 97 -13.00 5.10 -6.22
C CYS A 97 -13.16 6.33 -5.31
N SER A 98 -12.53 6.31 -4.13
CA SER A 98 -12.58 7.39 -3.15
C SER A 98 -11.20 7.60 -2.58
N LEU A 99 -10.81 8.87 -2.44
CA LEU A 99 -9.55 9.27 -1.84
C LEU A 99 -9.85 10.12 -0.60
N GLU A 100 -9.31 9.70 0.53
CA GLU A 100 -9.38 10.45 1.78
C GLU A 100 -7.97 10.89 2.15
N ALA A 101 -7.79 12.19 2.28
CA ALA A 101 -6.57 12.79 2.79
C ALA A 101 -6.86 13.42 4.16
N ARG A 102 -5.87 13.36 5.05
CA ARG A 102 -5.87 14.08 6.31
C ARG A 102 -4.51 14.72 6.51
N ALA A 103 -4.49 15.95 7.02
CA ALA A 103 -3.31 16.72 7.37
C ALA A 103 -3.32 17.03 8.88
N GLU A 104 -2.14 17.26 9.47
CA GLU A 104 -2.01 17.53 10.91
C GLU A 104 -2.84 18.74 11.41
N GLY A 105 -3.21 19.65 10.51
CA GLY A 105 -4.04 20.82 10.82
C GLY A 105 -5.56 20.57 10.77
N ASP A 106 -6.01 19.40 10.36
CA ASP A 106 -7.43 19.10 10.23
C ASP A 106 -8.09 18.99 11.62
N ALA A 107 -9.31 19.54 11.73
CA ALA A 107 -10.00 19.69 13.01
C ALA A 107 -10.23 18.35 13.75
N ASP A 108 -10.40 17.26 13.01
CA ASP A 108 -10.53 15.89 13.54
C ASP A 108 -9.21 15.34 14.10
N LEU A 109 -8.06 15.85 13.65
CA LEU A 109 -6.74 15.45 14.12
C LEU A 109 -6.15 16.37 15.20
N LEU A 110 -6.58 17.63 15.29
CA LEU A 110 -6.06 18.59 16.26
C LEU A 110 -6.20 18.11 17.72
N ALA A 111 -7.29 17.41 18.04
CA ALA A 111 -7.53 16.85 19.38
C ALA A 111 -6.55 15.72 19.76
N HIS A 112 -5.87 15.15 18.77
CA HIS A 112 -4.95 14.01 18.93
C HIS A 112 -3.50 14.37 18.57
N THR A 113 -3.23 15.63 18.22
CA THR A 113 -1.90 16.10 17.80
C THR A 113 -1.22 16.88 18.92
N HIS A 114 0.00 16.49 19.27
CA HIS A 114 0.78 17.17 20.31
C HIS A 114 1.57 18.34 19.72
N CYS A 115 1.55 19.49 20.40
CA CYS A 115 2.35 20.64 20.02
C CYS A 115 3.86 20.31 20.07
N ARG A 116 4.54 20.51 18.95
CA ARG A 116 6.00 20.35 18.85
C ARG A 116 6.69 21.71 18.80
N ALA A 117 7.56 21.99 19.77
CA ALA A 117 8.45 23.15 19.71
C ALA A 117 9.64 22.84 18.78
N VAL A 118 9.72 23.51 17.62
CA VAL A 118 10.80 23.32 16.65
C VAL A 118 11.79 24.48 16.77
N ARG A 119 13.05 24.18 17.14
CA ARG A 119 14.16 25.16 17.11
C ARG A 119 15.07 24.89 15.92
N VAL A 120 14.97 25.73 14.90
CA VAL A 120 15.86 25.65 13.72
C VAL A 120 17.21 26.30 14.05
N VAL A 121 18.28 25.52 14.06
CA VAL A 121 19.66 26.02 14.20
C VAL A 121 20.33 25.96 12.84
N ARG A 122 20.66 27.12 12.25
CA ARG A 122 21.39 27.20 10.98
C ARG A 122 22.88 27.09 11.27
N VAL A 123 23.54 26.08 10.71
CA VAL A 123 24.98 25.87 10.84
C VAL A 123 25.63 26.23 9.51
N ALA A 124 26.66 27.08 9.54
CA ALA A 124 27.42 27.41 8.34
C ALA A 124 28.21 26.19 7.87
N ALA A 125 28.19 25.91 6.57
CA ALA A 125 29.00 24.83 6.00
C ALA A 125 30.49 25.13 6.23
N THR A 126 31.20 24.24 6.91
CA THR A 126 32.65 24.31 7.04
C THR A 126 33.26 24.20 5.65
N ARG A 127 34.07 25.18 5.23
CA ARG A 127 34.86 25.03 4.02
C ARG A 127 35.73 23.78 4.20
N SER A 128 35.49 22.75 3.39
CA SER A 128 36.42 21.64 3.26
C SER A 128 37.77 22.24 2.87
N SER A 129 38.75 22.19 3.78
CA SER A 129 40.13 22.53 3.47
C SER A 129 40.70 21.42 2.61
N ALA A 130 40.30 21.39 1.34
CA ALA A 130 41.08 20.73 0.29
C ALA A 130 42.17 21.73 -0.14
N ALA A 131 43.23 21.81 0.66
CA ALA A 131 44.47 22.50 0.30
C ALA A 131 45.62 21.97 1.16
N ALA A 132 46.29 20.93 0.65
CA ALA A 132 47.75 20.76 0.59
C ALA A 132 48.06 19.44 -0.12
#